data_AF-A0A482T977-F1
#
_entry.id   AF-A0A482T977-F1
#
_cell.length_a   1.000
_cell.length_b   1.000
_cell.length_c   1.000
_cell.angle_alpha   90.00
_cell.angle_beta   90.00
_cell.angle_gamma   90.00
#
_symmetry.space_group_name_H-M   'P 1'
#
loop_
_entity.id
_entity.type
_entity.pdbx_description
1 polymer ?
#
loop_
_entity_poly.entity_id
_entity_poly.type
_entity_poly.pdbx_seq_one_letter_code
_entity_poly.pdbx_strand_id
1 'polypeptide(L)'
;MDDRPTLPARLFHRWLLRYVPVAALILIVSGLLGYGLGSQVPAEWLQNPGTTGENPFMPAELTTVSLTVNNLGALLVMALGAISLGSMTVLSLVLNGLLIGVVVGIALKQVSPVVVAALIVPHGLIEIPALLIVAAVGLRFGWRTIQYIRGRTDELVTGQDLREAGWLLATAAVLIVIAAYIEANLTIEIASRFTDADLSGITPA
;
A
#
# COMPACT_ATOMS: atom_id res chain seq x y z
N MET A 1 -28.19 -30.55 -1.38
CA MET A 1 -27.16 -29.74 -0.71
C MET A 1 -26.76 -28.66 -1.70
N ASP A 2 -26.75 -27.38 -1.31
CA ASP A 2 -26.40 -26.28 -2.21
C ASP A 2 -24.88 -26.26 -2.35
N ASP A 3 -24.33 -26.85 -3.42
CA ASP A 3 -22.89 -26.96 -3.69
C ASP A 3 -22.25 -25.61 -4.10
N ARG A 4 -22.88 -24.48 -3.75
CA ARG A 4 -22.34 -23.16 -4.03
C ARG A 4 -21.18 -22.88 -3.07
N PRO A 5 -19.99 -22.52 -3.59
CA PRO A 5 -18.86 -22.15 -2.74
C PRO A 5 -19.22 -20.99 -1.80
N THR A 6 -18.69 -21.03 -0.58
CA THR A 6 -18.89 -19.99 0.44
C THR A 6 -18.48 -18.62 -0.10
N LEU A 7 -19.06 -17.53 0.45
CA LEU A 7 -18.75 -16.17 -0.01
C LEU A 7 -17.23 -15.87 -0.06
N PRO A 8 -16.41 -16.27 0.93
CA PRO A 8 -14.95 -16.11 0.86
C PRO A 8 -14.30 -16.87 -0.31
N ALA A 9 -14.69 -18.12 -0.53
CA ALA A 9 -14.13 -18.95 -1.59
C ALA A 9 -14.45 -18.39 -2.99
N ARG A 10 -15.64 -17.80 -3.17
CA ARG A 10 -16.03 -17.10 -4.40
C ARG A 10 -15.25 -15.82 -4.62
N LEU A 11 -15.11 -15.00 -3.57
CA LEU A 11 -14.32 -13.76 -3.65
C LEU A 11 -12.87 -14.05 -4.04
N PHE A 12 -12.27 -15.05 -3.39
CA PHE A 12 -10.89 -15.46 -3.65
C PHE A 12 -10.66 -15.83 -5.12
N HIS A 13 -11.47 -16.72 -5.70
CA HIS A 13 -11.27 -17.17 -7.07
C HIS A 13 -11.63 -16.10 -8.12
N ARG A 14 -12.70 -15.33 -7.90
CA ARG A 14 -13.17 -14.33 -8.88
C ARG A 14 -12.34 -13.04 -8.86
N TRP A 15 -11.87 -12.61 -7.68
CA TRP A 15 -11.19 -11.31 -7.49
C TRP A 15 -9.71 -11.47 -7.18
N LEU A 16 -9.34 -12.32 -6.23
CA LEU A 16 -7.98 -12.29 -5.70
C LEU A 16 -7.01 -13.08 -6.57
N LEU A 17 -7.36 -14.31 -6.96
CA LEU A 17 -6.45 -15.24 -7.63
C LEU A 17 -5.82 -14.72 -8.93
N ARG A 18 -6.55 -13.87 -9.68
CA ARG A 18 -6.07 -13.34 -10.97
C ARG A 18 -5.39 -11.98 -10.85
N TYR A 19 -5.92 -11.10 -10.00
CA TYR A 19 -5.51 -9.69 -9.99
C TYR A 19 -4.51 -9.38 -8.87
N VAL A 20 -4.53 -10.10 -7.75
CA VAL A 20 -3.54 -9.92 -6.67
C VAL A 20 -2.12 -10.26 -7.13
N PRO A 21 -1.85 -11.36 -7.86
CA PRO A 21 -0.48 -11.62 -8.34
C PRO A 21 0.05 -10.53 -9.26
N VAL A 22 -0.81 -9.98 -10.12
CA VAL A 22 -0.45 -8.86 -11.01
C VAL A 22 -0.14 -7.61 -10.20
N ALA A 23 -1.00 -7.26 -9.24
CA ALA A 23 -0.79 -6.13 -8.34
C ALA A 23 0.49 -6.29 -7.49
N ALA A 24 0.72 -7.49 -6.95
CA ALA A 24 1.90 -7.81 -6.17
C ALA A 24 3.18 -7.71 -7.01
N LEU A 25 3.16 -8.20 -8.25
CA LEU A 25 4.28 -8.06 -9.17
C LEU A 25 4.61 -6.59 -9.44
N ILE A 26 3.59 -5.76 -9.71
CA ILE A 26 3.78 -4.32 -9.93
C ILE A 26 4.42 -3.69 -8.68
N LEU A 27 3.87 -3.96 -7.49
CA LEU A 27 4.36 -3.42 -6.22
C LEU A 27 5.80 -3.86 -5.90
N ILE A 28 6.13 -5.14 -6.13
CA ILE A 28 7.48 -5.68 -5.89
C ILE A 28 8.47 -5.07 -6.87
N VAL A 29 8.15 -5.02 -8.16
CA VAL A 29 9.04 -4.45 -9.18
C VAL A 29 9.28 -2.97 -8.91
N SER A 30 8.24 -2.18 -8.64
CA SER A 30 8.40 -0.77 -8.27
C SER A 30 9.15 -0.60 -6.95
N GLY A 31 8.93 -1.48 -5.98
CA GLY A 31 9.70 -1.56 -4.72
C GLY A 31 11.19 -1.78 -4.94
N LEU A 32 11.57 -2.74 -5.78
CA LEU A 32 12.97 -3.01 -6.10
C LEU A 32 13.61 -1.85 -6.86
N LEU A 33 12.88 -1.22 -7.77
CA LEU A 33 13.34 0.00 -8.46
C LEU A 33 13.53 1.16 -7.48
N GLY A 34 12.58 1.37 -6.56
CA GLY A 34 12.65 2.39 -5.52
C GLY A 34 13.84 2.16 -4.60
N TYR A 35 14.08 0.92 -4.19
CA TYR A 35 15.26 0.53 -3.41
C TYR A 35 16.54 0.85 -4.16
N GLY A 36 16.61 0.51 -5.45
CA GLY A 36 17.72 0.89 -6.32
C GLY A 36 17.97 2.41 -6.27
N LEU A 37 16.94 3.23 -6.47
CA LEU A 37 17.05 4.69 -6.42
C LEU A 37 17.48 5.21 -5.04
N GLY A 38 16.85 4.75 -3.95
CA GLY A 38 17.20 5.12 -2.58
C GLY A 38 18.63 4.73 -2.20
N SER A 39 19.09 3.57 -2.68
CA SER A 39 20.47 3.10 -2.46
C SER A 39 21.53 3.97 -3.17
N GLN A 40 21.15 4.76 -4.17
CA GLN A 40 22.06 5.71 -4.84
C GLN A 40 22.08 7.11 -4.19
N VAL A 41 21.16 7.42 -3.26
CA VAL A 41 21.13 8.73 -2.59
C VAL A 41 22.41 8.96 -1.76
N PRO A 42 23.23 9.99 -2.03
CA PRO A 42 24.45 10.24 -1.27
C PRO A 42 24.16 10.46 0.22
N ALA A 43 24.95 9.84 1.11
CA ALA A 43 24.76 9.97 2.56
C ALA A 43 24.91 11.42 3.04
N GLU A 44 25.69 12.22 2.34
CA GLU A 44 25.90 13.65 2.59
C GLU A 44 24.60 14.46 2.53
N TRP A 45 23.67 14.08 1.64
CA TRP A 45 22.37 14.74 1.47
C TRP A 45 21.41 14.44 2.63
N LEU A 46 21.68 13.37 3.38
CA LEU A 46 20.91 12.97 4.55
C LEU A 46 21.40 13.68 5.82
N GLN A 47 22.66 14.13 5.83
CA GLN A 47 23.30 14.81 6.96
C GLN A 47 23.13 16.33 6.92
N ASN A 48 22.89 16.89 5.72
CA ASN A 48 22.49 18.28 5.52
C ASN A 48 21.05 18.32 4.99
N PRO A 49 20.03 18.14 5.84
CA PRO A 49 18.67 18.49 5.44
C PRO A 49 18.73 19.96 5.00
N GLY A 50 18.23 20.26 3.81
CA GLY A 50 18.19 21.64 3.31
C GLY A 50 17.68 22.59 4.40
N THR A 51 18.17 23.82 4.40
CA THR A 51 17.99 24.89 5.38
C THR A 51 16.54 25.33 5.66
N THR A 52 15.54 24.49 5.41
CA THR A 52 14.11 24.72 5.62
C THR A 52 13.51 23.96 6.80
N GLY A 53 14.24 23.02 7.45
CA GLY A 53 13.72 22.29 8.63
C GLY A 53 12.54 21.34 8.36
N GLU A 54 11.89 21.46 7.20
CA GLU A 54 10.90 20.53 6.68
C GLU A 54 11.60 19.46 5.85
N ASN A 55 11.64 18.22 6.33
CA ASN A 55 12.01 17.07 5.51
C ASN A 55 10.88 16.81 4.50
N PRO A 56 11.08 16.98 3.18
CA PRO A 56 10.01 16.79 2.18
C PRO A 56 9.44 15.36 2.15
N PHE A 57 10.14 14.43 2.80
CA PHE A 57 9.85 13.00 2.83
C PHE A 57 9.31 12.52 4.18
N MET A 58 9.23 13.38 5.19
CA MET A 58 8.69 13.04 6.51
C MET A 58 7.47 13.94 6.79
N PRO A 59 6.27 13.38 6.98
CA PRO A 59 5.11 14.16 7.42
C PRO A 59 5.43 14.91 8.71
N ALA A 60 4.93 16.15 8.83
CA ALA A 60 5.12 16.98 10.03
C ALA A 60 4.55 16.35 11.31
N GLU A 61 3.60 15.40 11.20
CA GLU A 61 3.03 14.64 12.32
C GLU A 61 2.70 13.19 11.92
N LEU A 62 3.24 12.22 12.66
CA LEU A 62 3.03 10.78 12.48
C LEU A 62 1.91 10.22 13.36
N THR A 63 0.76 10.90 13.42
CA THR A 63 -0.38 10.44 14.22
C THR A 63 -1.15 9.33 13.52
N THR A 64 -1.87 8.50 14.29
CA THR A 64 -2.77 7.48 13.70
C THR A 64 -3.75 8.09 12.71
N VAL A 65 -4.24 9.30 12.98
CA VAL A 65 -5.23 9.98 12.11
C VAL A 65 -4.58 10.46 10.81
N SER A 66 -3.40 11.09 10.84
CA SER A 66 -2.72 11.56 9.63
C SER A 66 -2.35 10.40 8.71
N LEU A 67 -1.79 9.34 9.28
CA LEU A 67 -1.44 8.10 8.56
C LEU A 67 -2.69 7.43 7.97
N THR A 68 -3.77 7.32 8.75
CA THR A 68 -5.04 6.77 8.27
C THR A 68 -5.59 7.57 7.09
N VAL A 69 -5.61 8.91 7.18
CA VAL A 69 -6.14 9.77 6.10
C VAL A 69 -5.29 9.65 4.83
N ASN A 70 -3.96 9.64 4.96
CA ASN A 70 -3.06 9.47 3.83
C ASN A 70 -3.27 8.12 3.13
N ASN A 71 -3.30 7.03 3.92
CA ASN A 71 -3.43 5.68 3.38
C ASN A 71 -4.84 5.41 2.83
N LEU A 72 -5.89 5.95 3.44
CA LEU A 72 -7.24 5.92 2.88
C LEU A 72 -7.33 6.75 1.59
N GLY A 73 -6.67 7.91 1.53
CA GLY A 73 -6.54 8.69 0.30
C GLY A 73 -5.90 7.89 -0.83
N ALA A 74 -4.81 7.18 -0.53
CA ALA A 74 -4.16 6.28 -1.48
C ALA A 74 -5.10 5.14 -1.94
N LEU A 75 -5.86 4.52 -1.01
CA LEU A 75 -6.88 3.53 -1.37
C LEU A 75 -7.97 4.11 -2.27
N LEU A 76 -8.43 5.34 -2.01
CA LEU A 76 -9.44 5.99 -2.82
C LEU A 76 -8.94 6.24 -4.25
N VAL A 77 -7.73 6.79 -4.41
CA VAL A 77 -7.10 6.96 -5.74
C VAL A 77 -6.97 5.61 -6.44
N MET A 78 -6.54 4.57 -5.72
CA MET A 78 -6.42 3.22 -6.27
C MET A 78 -7.79 2.67 -6.72
N ALA A 79 -8.85 2.92 -5.96
CA ALA A 79 -10.22 2.52 -6.31
C ALA A 79 -10.76 3.25 -7.56
N LEU A 80 -10.32 4.48 -7.84
CA LEU A 80 -10.60 5.17 -9.12
C LEU A 80 -10.06 4.41 -10.34
N GLY A 81 -9.19 3.43 -10.14
CA GLY A 81 -8.83 2.43 -11.14
C GLY A 81 -10.03 1.73 -11.77
N ALA A 82 -11.11 1.53 -11.02
CA ALA A 82 -12.32 0.90 -11.54
C ALA A 82 -12.92 1.63 -12.75
N ILE A 83 -12.81 2.96 -12.76
CA ILE A 83 -13.37 3.84 -13.80
C ILE A 83 -12.29 4.19 -14.84
N SER A 84 -11.03 4.30 -14.42
CA SER A 84 -9.89 4.70 -15.27
C SER A 84 -9.21 3.54 -16.01
N LEU A 85 -9.94 2.44 -16.27
CA LEU A 85 -9.42 1.22 -16.91
C LEU A 85 -8.22 0.57 -16.19
N GLY A 86 -8.14 0.74 -14.87
CA GLY A 86 -7.08 0.24 -14.01
C GLY A 86 -5.84 1.16 -13.94
N SER A 87 -5.80 2.26 -14.72
CA SER A 87 -4.60 3.11 -14.78
C SER A 87 -4.27 3.79 -13.44
N MET A 88 -5.26 4.33 -12.73
CA MET A 88 -5.04 4.90 -11.39
C MET A 88 -4.60 3.84 -10.38
N THR A 89 -5.09 2.61 -10.47
CA THR A 89 -4.61 1.51 -9.63
C THR A 89 -3.14 1.21 -9.87
N VAL A 90 -2.75 1.07 -11.14
CA VAL A 90 -1.35 0.80 -11.52
C VAL A 90 -0.44 1.94 -11.06
N LEU A 91 -0.85 3.19 -11.30
CA LEU A 91 -0.10 4.36 -10.86
C LEU A 91 0.09 4.37 -9.34
N SER A 92 -0.99 4.16 -8.57
CA SER A 92 -0.90 4.08 -7.11
C SER A 92 0.02 2.95 -6.66
N LEU A 93 -0.05 1.75 -7.23
CA LEU A 93 0.86 0.65 -6.88
C LEU A 93 2.32 0.96 -7.19
N VAL A 94 2.58 1.59 -8.34
CA VAL A 94 3.94 2.00 -8.72
C VAL A 94 4.48 3.03 -7.74
N LEU A 95 3.71 4.07 -7.43
CA LEU A 95 4.14 5.13 -6.50
C LEU A 95 4.32 4.60 -5.07
N ASN A 96 3.41 3.76 -4.57
CA ASN A 96 3.54 3.16 -3.24
C ASN A 96 4.76 2.24 -3.16
N GLY A 97 4.97 1.37 -4.15
CA GLY A 97 6.16 0.51 -4.15
C GLY A 97 7.45 1.31 -4.28
N LEU A 98 7.52 2.29 -5.18
CA LEU A 98 8.67 3.19 -5.29
C LEU A 98 8.99 3.89 -3.96
N LEU A 99 7.97 4.43 -3.29
CA LEU A 99 8.12 5.11 -2.00
C LEU A 99 8.68 4.18 -0.93
N ILE A 100 8.06 2.99 -0.76
CA ILE A 100 8.54 1.96 0.19
C ILE A 100 10.00 1.61 -0.12
N GLY A 101 10.33 1.37 -1.39
CA GLY A 101 11.68 1.03 -1.83
C GLY A 101 12.69 2.13 -1.51
N VAL A 102 12.39 3.38 -1.85
CA VAL A 102 13.28 4.53 -1.59
C VAL A 102 13.53 4.67 -0.08
N VAL A 103 12.48 4.61 0.73
CA VAL A 103 12.58 4.70 2.20
C VAL A 103 13.48 3.58 2.74
N VAL A 104 13.29 2.34 2.30
CA VAL A 104 14.16 1.20 2.70
C VAL A 104 15.61 1.43 2.26
N GLY A 105 15.84 1.85 1.02
CA GLY A 105 17.18 2.06 0.47
C GLY A 105 17.96 3.16 1.18
N ILE A 106 17.27 4.20 1.66
CA ILE A 106 17.83 5.27 2.48
C ILE A 106 18.05 4.79 3.91
N ALA A 107 17.06 4.16 4.53
CA ALA A 107 17.10 3.73 5.93
C ALA A 107 18.24 2.74 6.20
N LEU A 108 18.50 1.81 5.27
CA LEU A 108 19.58 0.83 5.37
C LEU A 108 21.01 1.43 5.39
N LYS A 109 21.15 2.72 5.09
CA LYS A 109 22.42 3.46 5.21
C LYS A 109 22.61 4.09 6.59
N GLN A 110 21.52 4.29 7.33
CA GLN A 110 21.51 5.02 8.60
C GLN A 110 21.40 4.06 9.79
N VAL A 111 20.61 2.99 9.64
CA VAL A 111 20.31 2.04 10.71
C VAL A 111 20.49 0.60 10.23
N SER A 112 20.58 -0.33 11.17
CA SER A 112 20.77 -1.75 10.85
C SER A 112 19.54 -2.32 10.12
N PRO A 113 19.70 -3.38 9.31
CA PRO A 113 18.58 -4.03 8.63
C PRO A 113 17.47 -4.51 9.56
N VAL A 114 17.83 -4.89 10.80
CA VAL A 114 16.87 -5.31 11.82
C VAL A 114 15.98 -4.15 12.25
N VAL A 115 16.55 -2.95 12.40
CA VAL A 115 15.78 -1.74 12.75
C VAL A 115 14.87 -1.35 11.59
N VAL A 116 15.35 -1.39 10.33
CA VAL A 116 14.49 -1.13 9.16
C VAL A 116 13.33 -2.13 9.10
N ALA A 117 13.59 -3.41 9.36
CA ALA A 117 12.53 -4.42 9.41
C ALA A 117 11.53 -4.14 10.55
N ALA A 118 12.00 -3.76 11.73
CA ALA A 118 11.15 -3.38 12.86
C ALA A 118 10.29 -2.14 12.55
N LEU A 119 10.82 -1.21 11.76
CA LEU A 119 10.09 -0.01 11.32
C LEU A 119 9.04 -0.28 10.24
N ILE A 120 9.06 -1.41 9.54
CA ILE A 120 8.19 -1.66 8.38
C ILE A 120 7.27 -2.85 8.58
N VAL A 121 7.81 -3.98 9.04
CA VAL A 121 7.11 -5.26 9.11
C VAL A 121 5.81 -5.21 9.94
N PRO A 122 5.76 -4.55 11.12
CA PRO A 122 4.56 -4.58 11.96
C PRO A 122 3.31 -4.05 11.26
N HIS A 123 3.38 -2.88 10.62
CA HIS A 123 2.24 -2.28 9.92
C HIS A 123 2.14 -2.75 8.46
N GLY A 124 3.29 -2.94 7.78
CA GLY A 124 3.36 -3.34 6.38
C GLY A 124 2.75 -4.73 6.11
N LEU A 125 2.77 -5.62 7.10
CA LEU A 125 2.10 -6.93 7.01
C LEU A 125 0.58 -6.80 6.84
N ILE A 126 -0.01 -5.70 7.33
CA ILE A 126 -1.45 -5.42 7.26
C ILE A 126 -1.78 -4.51 6.07
N GLU A 127 -0.94 -3.50 5.83
CA GLU A 127 -1.12 -2.54 4.73
C GLU A 127 -1.00 -3.19 3.34
N ILE A 128 0.02 -4.02 3.12
CA ILE A 128 0.25 -4.63 1.79
C ILE A 128 -0.97 -5.47 1.36
N PRO A 129 -1.53 -6.37 2.18
CA PRO A 129 -2.78 -7.05 1.84
C PRO A 129 -3.94 -6.10 1.53
N ALA A 130 -4.09 -4.99 2.27
CA ALA A 130 -5.14 -4.00 2.02
C ALA A 130 -4.99 -3.36 0.64
N LEU A 131 -3.78 -2.92 0.28
CA LEU A 131 -3.45 -2.36 -1.04
C LEU A 131 -3.75 -3.38 -2.16
N LEU A 132 -3.34 -4.64 -1.98
CA LEU A 132 -3.56 -5.69 -2.98
C LEU A 132 -5.06 -6.01 -3.19
N ILE A 133 -5.87 -5.96 -2.11
CA ILE A 133 -7.31 -6.14 -2.20
C ILE A 133 -7.96 -5.01 -3.02
N VAL A 134 -7.62 -3.75 -2.74
CA VAL A 134 -8.17 -2.60 -3.49
C VAL A 134 -7.69 -2.62 -4.94
N ALA A 135 -6.43 -2.98 -5.16
CA ALA A 135 -5.89 -3.12 -6.50
C ALA A 135 -6.63 -4.18 -7.32
N ALA A 136 -6.98 -5.32 -6.70
CA ALA A 136 -7.76 -6.36 -7.36
C ALA A 136 -9.13 -5.85 -7.83
N VAL A 137 -9.78 -4.97 -7.04
CA VAL A 137 -11.04 -4.34 -7.42
C VAL A 137 -10.86 -3.42 -8.62
N GLY A 138 -9.89 -2.50 -8.56
CA GLY A 138 -9.64 -1.53 -9.63
C GLY A 138 -9.22 -2.18 -10.96
N LEU A 139 -8.28 -3.15 -10.91
CA LEU A 139 -7.83 -3.89 -12.11
C LEU A 139 -8.95 -4.75 -12.72
N ARG A 140 -9.77 -5.40 -11.88
CA ARG A 140 -10.87 -6.23 -12.39
C ARG A 140 -11.93 -5.40 -13.10
N PHE A 141 -12.34 -4.28 -12.51
CA PHE A 141 -13.32 -3.41 -13.16
C PHE A 141 -12.74 -2.80 -14.43
N GLY A 142 -11.47 -2.37 -14.43
CA GLY A 142 -10.80 -1.93 -15.65
C GLY A 142 -10.80 -2.98 -16.76
N TRP A 143 -10.48 -4.24 -16.42
CA TRP A 143 -10.51 -5.35 -17.37
C TRP A 143 -11.91 -5.66 -17.89
N ARG A 144 -12.93 -5.64 -17.01
CA ARG A 144 -14.34 -5.81 -17.40
C ARG A 144 -14.78 -4.73 -18.38
N THR A 145 -14.40 -3.49 -18.16
CA THR A 145 -14.69 -2.37 -19.08
C THR A 145 -14.06 -2.58 -20.45
N ILE A 146 -12.80 -3.04 -20.51
CA ILE A 146 -12.15 -3.38 -21.78
C ILE A 146 -12.90 -4.50 -22.52
N GLN A 147 -13.35 -5.53 -21.80
CA GLN A 147 -14.07 -6.65 -22.38
C GLN A 147 -15.46 -6.26 -22.89
N TYR A 148 -16.15 -5.37 -22.18
CA TYR A 148 -17.42 -4.79 -22.60
C TYR A 148 -17.27 -3.95 -23.88
N ILE A 149 -16.29 -3.03 -23.92
CA ILE A 149 -16.00 -2.21 -25.11
C ILE A 149 -15.66 -3.08 -26.33
N ARG A 150 -15.00 -4.22 -26.12
CA ARG A 150 -14.68 -5.20 -27.17
C ARG A 150 -15.85 -6.11 -27.57
N GLY A 151 -17.04 -5.92 -27.01
CA GLY A 151 -18.22 -6.75 -27.29
C GLY A 151 -18.08 -8.19 -26.82
N ARG A 152 -17.21 -8.47 -25.84
CA ARG A 152 -16.97 -9.82 -25.30
C ARG A 152 -17.84 -10.16 -24.09
N THR A 153 -18.58 -9.18 -23.58
CA THR A 153 -19.51 -9.33 -22.45
C THR A 153 -20.68 -8.38 -22.65
N ASP A 154 -21.90 -8.85 -22.40
CA ASP A 154 -23.12 -8.04 -22.59
C ASP A 154 -23.35 -7.03 -21.47
N GLU A 155 -22.80 -7.30 -20.27
CA GLU A 155 -22.95 -6.44 -19.10
C GLU A 155 -21.59 -5.99 -18.55
N LEU A 156 -21.47 -4.69 -18.31
CA LEU A 156 -20.28 -4.04 -17.77
C LEU A 156 -20.02 -4.43 -16.30
N VAL A 157 -21.00 -4.21 -15.42
CA VAL A 157 -20.94 -4.49 -13.99
C VAL A 157 -22.30 -5.01 -13.52
N THR A 158 -22.30 -6.09 -12.74
CA THR A 158 -23.52 -6.62 -12.10
C THR A 158 -23.71 -6.03 -10.69
N GLY A 159 -24.93 -6.02 -10.17
CA GLY A 159 -25.19 -5.65 -8.76
C GLY A 159 -24.44 -6.53 -7.76
N GLN A 160 -24.20 -7.80 -8.11
CA GLN A 160 -23.37 -8.70 -7.32
C GLN A 160 -21.90 -8.24 -7.31
N ASP A 161 -21.35 -7.80 -8.44
CA ASP A 161 -19.98 -7.31 -8.51
C ASP A 161 -19.78 -6.05 -7.67
N LEU A 162 -20.75 -5.11 -7.67
CA LEU A 162 -20.70 -3.92 -6.82
C LEU A 162 -20.73 -4.28 -5.33
N ARG A 163 -21.59 -5.23 -4.93
CA ARG A 163 -21.68 -5.70 -3.54
C ARG A 163 -20.38 -6.38 -3.11
N GLU A 164 -19.82 -7.26 -3.93
CA GLU A 164 -18.55 -7.94 -3.66
C GLU A 164 -17.39 -6.95 -3.56
N ALA A 165 -17.31 -5.97 -4.48
CA ALA A 165 -16.33 -4.90 -4.42
C ALA A 165 -16.47 -4.05 -3.16
N GLY A 166 -17.71 -3.67 -2.79
CA GLY A 166 -17.97 -2.91 -1.57
C GLY A 166 -17.46 -3.62 -0.30
N TRP A 167 -17.67 -4.93 -0.20
CA TRP A 167 -17.10 -5.73 0.90
C TRP A 167 -15.58 -5.72 0.91
N LEU A 168 -14.94 -5.92 -0.25
CA LEU A 168 -13.48 -5.90 -0.38
C LEU A 168 -12.88 -4.53 0.00
N LEU A 169 -13.47 -3.44 -0.47
CA LEU A 169 -13.04 -2.08 -0.15
C LEU A 169 -13.23 -1.77 1.34
N ALA A 170 -14.36 -2.18 1.94
CA ALA A 170 -14.60 -2.01 3.36
C ALA A 170 -13.59 -2.82 4.21
N THR A 171 -13.29 -4.06 3.83
CA THR A 171 -12.25 -4.86 4.49
C THR A 171 -10.89 -4.18 4.39
N ALA A 172 -10.49 -3.70 3.21
CA ALA A 172 -9.22 -2.99 3.04
C ALA A 172 -9.15 -1.71 3.88
N ALA A 173 -10.23 -0.92 3.94
CA ALA A 173 -10.29 0.28 4.77
C ALA A 173 -10.08 -0.04 6.26
N VAL A 174 -10.71 -1.11 6.77
CA VAL A 174 -10.50 -1.57 8.16
C VAL A 174 -9.05 -2.00 8.39
N LEU A 175 -8.46 -2.73 7.45
CA LEU A 175 -7.05 -3.13 7.54
C LEU A 175 -6.11 -1.92 7.59
N ILE A 176 -6.36 -0.87 6.79
CA ILE A 176 -5.56 0.36 6.82
C ILE A 176 -5.65 1.08 8.17
N VAL A 177 -6.83 1.16 8.77
CA VAL A 177 -6.98 1.76 10.11
C VAL A 177 -6.17 0.97 11.14
N ILE A 178 -6.19 -0.37 11.07
CA ILE A 178 -5.37 -1.22 11.94
C ILE A 178 -3.88 -1.00 11.67
N ALA A 179 -3.45 -0.94 10.41
CA ALA A 179 -2.06 -0.69 10.03
C ALA A 179 -1.56 0.66 10.56
N ALA A 180 -2.33 1.73 10.38
CA ALA A 180 -2.00 3.06 10.87
C ALA A 180 -1.95 3.13 12.41
N TYR A 181 -2.79 2.36 13.10
CA TYR A 181 -2.70 2.22 14.56
C TYR A 181 -1.40 1.53 14.98
N ILE A 182 -1.04 0.42 14.33
CA ILE A 182 0.22 -0.29 14.59
C ILE A 182 1.43 0.60 14.28
N GLU A 183 1.37 1.37 13.21
CA GLU A 183 2.43 2.31 12.80
C GLU A 183 2.65 3.38 13.87
N ALA A 184 1.59 4.11 14.22
CA ALA A 184 1.68 5.23 15.16
C ALA A 184 2.01 4.80 16.60
N ASN A 185 1.56 3.63 17.06
CA ASN A 185 1.64 3.24 18.48
C ASN A 185 2.70 2.18 18.78
N LEU A 186 2.98 1.26 17.85
CA LEU A 186 3.81 0.09 18.14
C LEU A 186 5.14 0.10 17.36
N THR A 187 5.17 0.67 16.16
CA THR A 187 6.31 0.51 15.26
C THR A 187 7.59 1.13 15.82
N ILE A 188 7.51 2.33 16.40
CA ILE A 188 8.67 2.98 17.04
C ILE A 188 9.08 2.25 18.32
N GLU A 189 8.13 1.79 19.13
CA GLU A 189 8.43 1.03 20.35
C GLU A 189 9.15 -0.29 20.05
N ILE A 190 8.77 -0.97 18.97
CA ILE A 190 9.45 -2.19 18.53
C ILE A 190 10.85 -1.86 18.03
N ALA A 191 11.00 -0.82 17.21
CA ALA A 191 12.28 -0.44 16.63
C ALA A 191 13.32 0.00 17.66
N SER A 192 12.92 0.74 18.70
CA SER A 192 13.82 1.22 19.76
C SER A 192 14.43 0.08 20.59
N ARG A 193 13.83 -1.12 20.61
CA ARG A 193 14.41 -2.30 21.27
C ARG A 193 15.64 -2.87 20.55
N PHE A 194 15.86 -2.46 19.30
CA PHE A 194 16.95 -2.95 18.46
C PHE A 194 18.01 -1.88 18.16
N THR A 195 17.90 -0.68 18.75
CA THR A 195 18.86 0.40 18.55
C THR A 195 18.92 1.37 19.72
N ASP A 196 20.13 1.85 20.02
CA ASP A 196 20.35 3.00 20.91
C ASP A 196 20.22 4.34 20.17
N ALA A 197 19.94 4.32 18.86
CA ALA A 197 19.73 5.52 18.08
C ALA A 197 18.48 6.25 18.55
N ASP A 198 18.58 7.57 18.63
CA ASP A 198 17.45 8.42 19.00
C ASP A 198 16.43 8.46 17.84
N LEU A 199 15.32 7.73 18.03
CA LEU A 199 14.18 7.69 17.09
C LEU A 199 13.11 8.75 17.45
N SER A 200 13.36 9.63 18.43
CA SER A 200 12.39 10.66 18.86
C SER A 200 12.07 11.70 17.77
N GLY A 201 12.95 11.86 16.78
CA GLY A 201 12.62 12.65 15.57
C GLY A 201 11.53 12.04 14.67
N ILE A 202 11.06 10.83 15.00
CA ILE A 202 10.06 10.04 14.26
C ILE A 202 8.85 9.73 15.18
N THR A 203 8.82 10.22 16.42
CA THR A 203 7.66 10.01 17.30
C THR A 203 6.51 10.95 16.94
N PRO A 204 5.25 10.48 16.91
CA PRO A 204 4.11 11.38 16.95
C PRO A 204 4.18 12.26 18.20
N ALA A 205 3.89 13.56 18.04
CA ALA A 205 3.72 14.49 19.15
C ALA A 205 2.50 14.12 20.02
#